data_AF-F0I8V1-F1
#
_entry.id   AF-F0I8V1-F1
#
_cell.length_a   1.000
_cell.length_b   1.000
_cell.length_c   1.000
_cell.angle_alpha   90.00
_cell.angle_beta   90.00
_cell.angle_gamma   90.00
#
_symmetry.space_group_name_H-M   'P 1'
#
loop_
_entity.id
_entity.type
_entity.pdbx_description
1 polymer ?
#
loop_
_entity_poly.entity_id
_entity_poly.type
_entity_poly.pdbx_seq_one_letter_code
_entity_poly.pdbx_strand_id
1 'polypeptide(L)'
;MKLKWKELVASLIVIWLPLIYALSIYADLPQLIRGHLPYSGLGMPKQIFIWFLPVLLSVIQLIVCYTTTIKEIIDKQFVHFLYWLVPFINAVVYISVLLYALNPSFPIFKVNGIMVAISLNAVSYFLTRKIVADQEPAPRVLAYIFSGISSILFLVSLFLF
;
A
#
# COMPACT_ATOMS: atom_id res chain seq x y z
N MET A 1 -24.98 8.66 -10.49
CA MET A 1 -23.63 8.21 -10.10
C MET A 1 -22.70 9.42 -10.05
N LYS A 2 -22.14 9.78 -8.88
CA LYS A 2 -21.28 10.97 -8.75
C LYS A 2 -19.83 10.51 -8.71
N LEU A 3 -19.02 10.93 -9.68
CA LEU A 3 -17.59 10.68 -9.65
C LEU A 3 -16.98 11.28 -8.38
N LYS A 4 -16.22 10.48 -7.63
CA LYS A 4 -15.63 10.91 -6.37
C LYS A 4 -14.34 11.70 -6.56
N TRP A 5 -14.38 12.73 -7.40
CA TRP A 5 -13.22 13.55 -7.79
C TRP A 5 -12.42 14.06 -6.58
N LYS A 6 -13.08 14.48 -5.50
CA LYS A 6 -12.41 14.97 -4.29
C LYS A 6 -11.59 13.87 -3.59
N GLU A 7 -12.14 12.67 -3.46
CA GLU A 7 -11.43 11.53 -2.85
C GLU A 7 -10.29 11.06 -3.76
N LEU A 8 -10.51 11.05 -5.09
CA LEU A 8 -9.47 10.73 -6.06
C LEU A 8 -8.29 11.71 -5.97
N VAL A 9 -8.55 13.02 -6.05
CA VAL A 9 -7.50 14.04 -5.98
C VAL A 9 -6.75 13.96 -4.64
N ALA A 10 -7.46 13.78 -3.52
CA ALA A 10 -6.81 13.60 -2.23
C ALA A 10 -5.93 12.35 -2.17
N SER A 11 -6.41 11.21 -2.70
CA SER A 11 -5.65 9.96 -2.76
C SER A 11 -4.39 10.10 -3.62
N LEU A 12 -4.47 10.83 -4.74
CA LEU A 12 -3.32 11.13 -5.58
C LEU A 12 -2.32 12.02 -4.82
N ILE A 13 -2.76 13.06 -4.12
CA ILE A 13 -1.86 13.88 -3.30
C ILE A 13 -1.09 13.00 -2.30
N VAL A 14 -1.74 12.04 -1.63
CA VAL A 14 -1.09 11.11 -0.70
C VAL A 14 -0.07 10.21 -1.40
N ILE A 15 -0.39 9.68 -2.59
CA ILE A 15 0.51 8.84 -3.39
C ILE A 15 1.78 9.60 -3.80
N TRP A 16 1.64 10.89 -4.14
CA TRP A 16 2.74 11.72 -4.62
C TRP A 16 3.54 12.38 -3.48
N LEU A 17 3.03 12.41 -2.25
CA LEU A 17 3.73 13.02 -1.11
C LEU A 17 5.11 12.39 -0.81
N PRO A 18 5.26 11.05 -0.80
CA PRO A 18 6.57 10.41 -0.69
C PRO A 18 7.58 10.82 -1.78
N LEU A 19 7.11 11.15 -2.99
CA LEU A 19 7.99 11.63 -4.06
C LEU A 19 8.63 12.97 -3.67
N ILE A 20 7.84 13.89 -3.11
CA ILE A 20 8.36 15.19 -2.66
C ILE A 20 9.46 14.98 -1.62
N TYR A 21 9.25 14.06 -0.68
CA TYR A 21 10.27 13.66 0.27
C TYR A 21 11.49 13.06 -0.43
N ALA A 22 11.31 12.11 -1.34
CA ALA A 22 12.40 11.49 -2.10
C ALA A 22 13.26 12.50 -2.87
N LEU A 23 12.63 13.53 -3.44
CA LEU A 23 13.32 14.62 -4.14
C LEU A 23 14.16 15.47 -3.18
N SER A 24 13.68 15.70 -1.94
CA SER A 24 14.41 16.47 -0.93
C SER A 24 15.71 15.80 -0.46
N ILE A 25 15.75 14.46 -0.47
CA ILE A 25 16.92 13.64 -0.09
C ILE A 25 17.65 13.04 -1.29
N TYR A 26 17.31 13.48 -2.51
CA TYR A 26 17.74 12.81 -3.74
C TYR A 26 19.25 12.75 -3.93
N ALA A 27 19.96 13.79 -3.47
CA ALA A 27 21.42 13.87 -3.51
C ALA A 27 22.08 12.77 -2.66
N ASP A 28 21.50 12.49 -1.50
CA ASP A 28 22.03 11.56 -0.51
C ASP A 28 21.66 10.09 -0.81
N LEU A 29 20.66 9.87 -1.67
CA LEU A 29 20.25 8.53 -2.05
C LEU A 29 21.32 7.82 -2.92
N PRO A 30 21.57 6.51 -2.64
CA PRO A 30 22.49 5.71 -3.43
C PRO A 30 22.02 5.61 -4.89
N GLN A 31 22.96 5.44 -5.82
CA GLN A 31 22.64 5.32 -7.26
C GLN A 31 21.70 4.14 -7.55
N LEU A 32 21.82 3.07 -6.77
CA LEU A 32 20.98 1.89 -6.84
C LEU A 32 20.24 1.72 -5.51
N ILE A 33 18.92 1.81 -5.56
CA ILE A 33 18.04 1.49 -4.44
C ILE A 33 17.81 -0.02 -4.45
N ARG A 34 18.34 -0.71 -3.44
CA ARG A 34 18.21 -2.16 -3.32
C ARG A 34 16.89 -2.48 -2.61
N GLY A 35 15.96 -3.08 -3.34
CA GLY A 35 14.88 -3.82 -2.70
C GLY A 35 15.51 -5.04 -2.02
N HIS A 36 15.35 -5.18 -0.72
CA HIS A 36 16.06 -6.20 0.05
C HIS A 36 15.41 -7.59 -0.13
N LEU A 37 15.53 -8.15 -1.35
CA LEU A 37 15.55 -9.60 -1.54
C LEU A 37 17.02 -10.02 -1.36
N PRO A 38 17.38 -10.77 -0.30
CA PRO A 38 18.76 -11.03 0.09
C PRO A 38 19.61 -11.74 -0.99
N TYR A 39 19.01 -12.23 -2.08
CA TYR A 39 19.66 -13.03 -3.11
C TYR A 39 19.74 -12.42 -4.51
N SER A 40 19.11 -11.27 -4.79
CA SER A 40 19.02 -10.82 -6.20
C SER A 40 20.16 -9.90 -6.65
N GLY A 41 20.81 -9.16 -5.75
CA GLY A 41 21.82 -8.14 -6.11
C GLY A 41 21.30 -7.00 -7.02
N LEU A 42 20.05 -7.08 -7.47
CA LEU A 42 19.41 -6.20 -8.44
C LEU A 42 18.83 -4.99 -7.70
N GLY A 43 19.63 -3.94 -7.60
CA GLY A 43 19.13 -2.62 -7.23
C GLY A 43 18.48 -1.94 -8.43
N MET A 44 17.41 -1.18 -8.18
CA MET A 44 16.80 -0.33 -9.21
C MET A 44 17.51 1.03 -9.22
N PRO A 45 17.81 1.63 -10.39
CA PRO A 45 18.33 2.99 -10.46
C PRO A 45 17.41 3.95 -9.71
N LYS A 46 17.99 4.84 -8.88
CA LYS A 46 17.19 5.74 -8.03
C LYS A 46 16.19 6.59 -8.82
N GLN A 47 16.56 7.02 -10.03
CA GLN A 47 15.65 7.74 -10.94
C GLN A 47 14.41 6.90 -11.27
N ILE A 48 14.59 5.63 -11.63
CA ILE A 48 13.48 4.77 -11.98
C ILE A 48 12.63 4.47 -10.75
N PHE A 49 13.27 4.09 -9.64
CA PHE A 49 12.56 3.74 -8.40
C PHE A 49 11.66 4.87 -7.91
N ILE A 50 12.20 6.10 -7.89
CA ILE A 50 11.53 7.25 -7.30
C ILE A 50 10.25 7.63 -8.06
N TRP A 51 10.26 7.48 -9.39
CA TRP A 51 9.13 7.82 -10.25
C TRP A 51 8.20 6.64 -10.53
N PHE A 52 8.73 5.42 -10.60
CA PHE A 52 7.96 4.23 -10.98
C PHE A 52 6.80 3.96 -10.02
N LEU A 53 7.07 3.95 -8.72
CA LEU A 53 6.06 3.62 -7.71
C LEU A 53 4.87 4.62 -7.69
N PRO A 54 5.07 5.95 -7.60
CA PRO A 54 3.95 6.90 -7.59
C PRO A 54 3.16 6.89 -8.90
N VAL A 55 3.82 6.70 -10.05
CA VAL A 55 3.13 6.59 -11.35
C VAL A 55 2.28 5.33 -11.40
N LEU A 56 2.85 4.17 -11.06
CA LEU A 56 2.13 2.89 -11.02
C LEU A 56 0.91 2.97 -10.10
N LEU A 57 1.08 3.50 -8.90
CA LEU A 57 -0.01 3.65 -7.92
C LEU A 57 -1.07 4.63 -8.40
N SER A 58 -0.71 5.70 -9.10
CA SER A 58 -1.68 6.62 -9.69
C SER A 58 -2.54 5.93 -10.75
N VAL A 59 -1.94 5.10 -11.60
CA VAL A 59 -2.67 4.30 -12.60
C VAL A 59 -3.62 3.32 -11.92
N ILE A 60 -3.15 2.59 -10.90
CA ILE A 60 -3.99 1.69 -10.10
C ILE A 60 -5.15 2.48 -9.46
N GLN A 61 -4.89 3.66 -8.90
CA GLN A 61 -5.91 4.49 -8.27
C GLN A 61 -6.97 4.98 -9.28
N LEU A 62 -6.57 5.29 -10.52
CA LEU A 62 -7.49 5.62 -11.60
C LEU A 62 -8.36 4.43 -11.99
N ILE A 63 -7.78 3.22 -12.09
CA ILE A 63 -8.52 1.99 -12.35
C ILE A 63 -9.52 1.70 -11.21
N VAL A 64 -9.09 1.87 -9.96
CA VAL A 64 -9.96 1.76 -8.78
C VAL A 64 -11.10 2.77 -8.85
N CYS A 65 -10.82 4.03 -9.19
CA CYS A 65 -11.85 5.04 -9.35
C CYS A 65 -12.85 4.71 -10.46
N TYR A 66 -12.36 4.21 -11.59
CA TYR A 66 -13.20 3.79 -12.69
C TYR A 66 -14.09 2.60 -12.32
N THR A 67 -13.49 1.55 -11.74
CA THR A 67 -14.21 0.33 -11.32
C THR A 67 -15.26 0.59 -10.25
N THR A 68 -14.94 1.45 -9.26
CA THR A 68 -15.88 1.89 -8.22
C THR A 68 -16.98 2.81 -8.74
N THR A 69 -16.78 3.40 -9.93
CA THR A 69 -17.82 4.16 -10.63
C THR A 69 -18.78 3.20 -11.34
N ILE A 70 -18.28 2.27 -12.15
CA ILE A 70 -19.14 1.37 -12.95
C ILE A 70 -19.90 0.31 -12.13
N LYS A 71 -19.38 -0.09 -10.96
CA LYS A 71 -20.05 -1.04 -10.06
C LYS A 71 -20.68 -0.32 -8.88
N GLU A 72 -21.90 -0.69 -8.52
CA GLU A 72 -22.56 -0.17 -7.34
C GLU A 72 -21.95 -0.79 -6.07
N ILE A 73 -21.04 -0.04 -5.44
CA ILE A 73 -20.44 -0.40 -4.16
C ILE A 73 -21.35 0.11 -3.04
N ILE A 74 -21.89 -0.85 -2.28
CA ILE A 74 -22.80 -0.56 -1.16
C ILE A 74 -22.03 -0.29 0.14
N ASP A 75 -20.83 -0.84 0.30
CA ASP A 75 -20.01 -0.61 1.51
C ASP A 75 -19.16 0.67 1.39
N LYS A 76 -19.58 1.73 2.08
CA LYS A 76 -18.84 3.00 2.14
C LYS A 76 -17.46 2.88 2.78
N GLN A 77 -17.27 1.96 3.73
CA GLN A 77 -15.97 1.73 4.37
C GLN A 77 -14.99 1.09 3.40
N PHE A 78 -15.47 0.22 2.50
CA PHE A 78 -14.63 -0.34 1.45
C PHE A 78 -14.11 0.74 0.50
N VAL A 79 -14.95 1.71 0.14
CA VAL A 79 -14.50 2.84 -0.67
C VAL A 79 -13.47 3.68 0.10
N HIS A 80 -13.70 3.98 1.37
CA HIS A 80 -12.74 4.73 2.17
C HIS A 80 -11.39 4.00 2.30
N PHE A 81 -11.42 2.68 2.49
CA PHE A 81 -10.24 1.82 2.47
C PHE A 81 -9.43 1.96 1.18
N LEU A 82 -10.09 1.89 0.03
CA LEU A 82 -9.43 2.00 -1.28
C LEU A 82 -8.83 3.38 -1.55
N TYR A 83 -9.51 4.45 -1.13
CA TYR A 83 -9.07 5.83 -1.43
C TYR A 83 -8.14 6.43 -0.39
N TRP A 84 -8.08 5.87 0.81
CA TRP A 84 -7.25 6.43 1.89
C TRP A 84 -6.26 5.43 2.46
N LEU A 85 -6.71 4.26 2.92
CA LEU A 85 -5.83 3.32 3.61
C LEU A 85 -4.78 2.75 2.65
N VAL A 86 -5.17 2.37 1.44
CA VAL A 86 -4.23 1.85 0.43
C VAL A 86 -3.17 2.89 0.03
N PRO A 87 -3.51 4.12 -0.37
CA PRO A 87 -2.54 5.19 -0.60
C PRO A 87 -1.62 5.46 0.59
N PHE A 88 -2.19 5.51 1.79
CA PHE A 88 -1.44 5.78 3.02
C PHE A 88 -0.42 4.70 3.33
N ILE A 89 -0.81 3.42 3.26
CA ILE A 89 0.08 2.28 3.48
C ILE A 89 1.25 2.32 2.48
N ASN A 90 0.95 2.58 1.21
CA ASN A 90 1.98 2.72 0.19
C ASN A 90 2.93 3.88 0.48
N ALA A 91 2.42 5.01 0.96
CA ALA A 91 3.25 6.15 1.33
C ALA A 91 4.23 5.80 2.46
N VAL A 92 3.77 5.10 3.50
CA VAL A 92 4.61 4.64 4.61
C VAL A 92 5.67 3.65 4.13
N VAL A 93 5.28 2.66 3.31
CA VAL A 93 6.21 1.66 2.75
C VAL A 93 7.24 2.31 1.81
N TYR A 94 6.85 3.32 1.05
CA TYR A 94 7.80 4.03 0.19
C TYR A 94 8.82 4.81 1.05
N ILE A 95 8.35 5.59 2.02
CA ILE A 95 9.24 6.34 2.92
C ILE A 95 10.18 5.39 3.68
N SER A 96 9.71 4.23 4.12
CA SER A 96 10.53 3.24 4.83
C SER A 96 11.69 2.73 3.97
N VAL A 97 11.47 2.49 2.67
CA VAL A 97 12.51 2.08 1.72
C VAL A 97 13.55 3.20 1.54
N LEU A 98 13.11 4.46 1.47
CA LEU A 98 14.01 5.61 1.36
C LEU A 98 14.87 5.79 2.62
N LEU A 99 14.26 5.67 3.80
CA LEU A 99 14.97 5.74 5.07
C LEU A 99 16.01 4.61 5.21
N TYR A 100 15.66 3.41 4.75
CA TYR A 100 16.60 2.29 4.70
C TYR A 100 17.73 2.52 3.69
N ALA A 101 17.43 3.12 2.53
CA ALA A 101 18.45 3.45 1.53
C ALA A 101 19.46 4.49 2.04
N LEU A 102 19.03 5.41 2.90
CA LEU A 102 19.91 6.37 3.59
C LEU A 102 20.67 5.73 4.76
N ASN A 103 19.98 4.89 5.54
CA ASN A 103 20.53 4.25 6.72
C ASN A 103 20.13 2.75 6.76
N PRO A 104 21.05 1.84 6.40
CA PRO A 104 20.78 0.40 6.43
C PRO A 104 20.44 -0.18 7.80
N SER A 105 20.64 0.56 8.90
CA SER A 105 20.19 0.16 10.24
C SER A 105 18.70 0.42 10.48
N PHE A 106 18.00 1.09 9.57
CA PHE A 106 16.57 1.34 9.70
C PHE A 106 15.78 0.01 9.65
N PRO A 107 14.84 -0.24 10.59
CA PRO A 107 14.12 -1.51 10.70
C PRO A 107 12.99 -1.62 9.65
N ILE A 108 13.36 -1.71 8.38
CA ILE A 108 12.43 -1.75 7.24
C ILE A 108 11.47 -2.94 7.31
N PHE A 109 11.93 -4.12 7.75
CA PHE A 109 11.11 -5.33 7.85
C PHE A 109 10.01 -5.20 8.90
N LYS A 110 10.30 -4.56 10.04
CA LYS A 110 9.29 -4.23 11.05
C LYS A 110 8.21 -3.33 10.49
N VAL A 111 8.60 -2.21 9.88
CA VAL A 111 7.64 -1.23 9.33
C VAL A 111 6.80 -1.86 8.22
N ASN A 112 7.45 -2.47 7.22
CA ASN A 112 6.74 -3.05 6.08
C ASN A 112 5.90 -4.25 6.48
N GLY A 113 6.40 -5.10 7.39
CA GLY A 113 5.65 -6.23 7.91
C GLY A 113 4.39 -5.81 8.67
N ILE A 114 4.46 -4.76 9.51
CA ILE A 114 3.29 -4.17 10.17
C ILE A 114 2.31 -3.62 9.13
N MET A 115 2.78 -2.91 8.11
CA MET A 115 1.92 -2.35 7.04
C MET A 115 1.21 -3.45 6.22
N VAL A 116 1.91 -4.55 5.92
CA VAL A 116 1.32 -5.72 5.25
C VAL A 116 0.28 -6.39 6.16
N ALA A 117 0.57 -6.53 7.46
CA ALA A 117 -0.40 -7.08 8.41
C ALA A 117 -1.68 -6.23 8.45
N ILE A 118 -1.57 -4.90 8.56
CA ILE A 118 -2.73 -3.99 8.50
C ILE A 118 -3.53 -4.18 7.20
N SER A 119 -2.83 -4.29 6.06
CA SER A 119 -3.47 -4.54 4.76
C SER A 119 -4.27 -5.84 4.74
N LEU A 120 -3.68 -6.94 5.23
CA LEU A 120 -4.32 -8.26 5.27
C LEU A 120 -5.51 -8.29 6.24
N ASN A 121 -5.43 -7.58 7.37
CA ASN A 121 -6.56 -7.44 8.29
C ASN A 121 -7.71 -6.66 7.65
N ALA A 122 -7.41 -5.58 6.93
CA ALA A 122 -8.43 -4.84 6.19
C ALA A 122 -9.08 -5.71 5.11
N VAL A 123 -8.29 -6.49 4.35
CA VAL A 123 -8.82 -7.45 3.38
C VAL A 123 -9.72 -8.49 4.06
N SER A 124 -9.27 -9.09 5.16
CA SER A 124 -10.05 -10.06 5.95
C SER A 124 -11.41 -9.48 6.38
N TYR A 125 -11.40 -8.24 6.89
CA TYR A 125 -12.61 -7.52 7.28
C TYR A 125 -13.60 -7.40 6.12
N PHE A 126 -13.15 -7.00 4.94
CA PHE A 126 -14.01 -6.81 3.77
C PHE A 126 -14.47 -8.11 3.12
N LEU A 127 -13.70 -9.21 3.20
CA LEU A 127 -14.08 -10.52 2.64
C LEU A 127 -15.41 -11.04 3.19
N THR A 128 -15.72 -10.76 4.46
CA THR A 128 -16.98 -11.19 5.10
C THR A 128 -18.20 -10.34 4.75
N ARG A 129 -18.00 -9.23 4.05
CA ARG A 129 -19.02 -8.20 3.82
C ARG A 129 -19.53 -8.22 2.39
N LYS A 130 -20.78 -7.81 2.24
CA LYS A 130 -21.36 -7.57 0.92
C LYS A 130 -20.86 -6.21 0.43
N ILE A 131 -19.91 -6.23 -0.49
CA ILE A 131 -19.25 -5.01 -1.01
C ILE A 131 -19.99 -4.45 -2.23
N VAL A 132 -20.42 -5.34 -3.13
CA VAL A 132 -21.11 -5.00 -4.39
C VAL A 132 -22.55 -5.52 -4.32
N ALA A 133 -23.51 -4.75 -4.83
CA ALA A 133 -24.93 -5.10 -4.77
C ALA A 133 -25.24 -6.50 -5.34
N ASP A 134 -24.57 -6.87 -6.43
CA ASP A 134 -24.82 -8.11 -7.20
C ASP A 134 -23.86 -9.26 -6.87
N GLN A 135 -23.09 -9.16 -5.78
CA GLN A 135 -22.15 -10.21 -5.39
C GLN A 135 -22.38 -10.68 -3.96
N GLU A 136 -22.33 -11.99 -3.75
CA GLU A 136 -22.28 -12.57 -2.42
C GLU A 136 -20.91 -12.36 -1.76
N PRO A 137 -20.86 -12.23 -0.42
CA PRO A 137 -19.60 -12.14 0.30
C PRO A 137 -18.75 -13.40 0.09
N ALA A 138 -17.43 -13.23 0.19
CA ALA A 138 -16.49 -14.34 0.07
C ALA A 138 -16.67 -15.33 1.24
N PRO A 139 -16.24 -16.60 1.08
CA PRO A 139 -16.36 -17.59 2.15
C PRO A 139 -15.59 -17.18 3.40
N ARG A 140 -16.24 -17.30 4.56
CA ARG A 140 -15.70 -16.86 5.87
C ARG A 140 -14.36 -17.52 6.23
N VAL A 141 -14.12 -18.73 5.74
CA VAL A 141 -12.86 -19.45 5.94
C VAL A 141 -11.67 -18.64 5.41
N LEU A 142 -11.82 -17.98 4.26
CA LEU A 142 -10.77 -17.10 3.73
C LEU A 142 -10.51 -15.93 4.68
N ALA A 143 -11.56 -15.28 5.18
CA ALA A 143 -11.40 -14.18 6.13
C ALA A 143 -10.61 -14.62 7.39
N TYR A 144 -10.90 -15.80 7.94
CA TYR A 144 -10.15 -16.33 9.09
C TYR A 144 -8.69 -16.65 8.76
N ILE A 145 -8.41 -17.22 7.59
CA ILE A 145 -7.03 -17.47 7.13
C ILE A 145 -6.26 -16.15 7.03
N PHE A 146 -6.82 -15.15 6.35
CA PHE A 146 -6.19 -13.83 6.20
C PHE A 146 -5.98 -13.14 7.55
N SER A 147 -6.94 -13.24 8.48
CA SER A 147 -6.81 -12.66 9.83
C SER A 147 -5.74 -13.38 10.66
N GLY A 148 -5.69 -14.72 10.60
CA GLY A 148 -4.68 -15.52 11.28
C GLY A 148 -3.27 -15.20 10.79
N ILE A 149 -3.06 -15.21 9.46
CA ILE A 149 -1.78 -14.85 8.84
C ILE A 149 -1.39 -13.41 9.22
N SER A 150 -2.34 -12.48 9.15
CA SER A 150 -2.09 -11.08 9.52
C SER A 150 -1.65 -10.94 10.98
N SER A 151 -2.31 -11.63 11.90
CA SER A 151 -2.00 -11.57 13.33
C SER A 151 -0.60 -12.13 13.61
N ILE A 152 -0.25 -13.27 13.01
CA ILE A 152 1.09 -13.85 13.11
C ILE A 152 2.13 -12.88 12.55
N LEU A 153 1.89 -12.35 11.34
CA LEU A 153 2.81 -11.41 10.70
C LEU A 153 3.01 -10.15 11.52
N PHE A 154 1.94 -9.62 12.13
CA PHE A 154 2.01 -8.47 13.01
C PHE A 154 2.90 -8.74 14.21
N LEU A 155 2.71 -9.87 14.90
CA LEU A 155 3.51 -10.26 16.06
C LEU A 155 4.99 -10.49 15.69
N VAL A 156 5.24 -11.22 14.60
CA VAL A 156 6.59 -11.45 14.08
C VAL A 156 7.27 -10.12 13.75
N SER A 157 6.56 -9.21 13.07
CA SER A 157 7.12 -7.91 12.70
C SER A 157 7.38 -7.01 13.91
N LEU A 158 6.54 -7.09 14.94
CA LEU A 158 6.66 -6.27 16.13
C LEU A 158 7.80 -6.73 17.04
N PHE A 159 7.95 -8.05 17.23
CA PHE A 159 8.86 -8.63 18.23
C PHE A 159 10.14 -9.23 17.67
N LEU A 160 10.17 -9.67 16.40
CA LEU A 160 11.31 -10.40 15.82
C LEU A 160 12.09 -9.60 14.78
N PHE A 161 11.49 -8.56 14.18
CA PHE A 161 12.15 -7.65 13.24
C PHE A 161 12.47 -6.29 13.86
#